data_AF-A0A3S9WIS4-F1
#
_entry.id   AF-A0A3S9WIS4-F1
#
_cell.length_a   1.000
_cell.length_b   1.000
_cell.length_c   1.000
_cell.angle_alpha   90.00
_cell.angle_beta   90.00
_cell.angle_gamma   90.00
#
_symmetry.space_group_name_H-M   'P 1'
#
loop_
_entity.id
_entity.type
_entity.pdbx_description
1 polymer ?
#
loop_
_entity_poly.entity_id
_entity_poly.type
_entity_poly.pdbx_seq_one_letter_code
_entity_poly.pdbx_strand_id
1 'polypeptide(L)'
;MNKTAVFIVFSVLAALGIVGMVALLMWRPDATATFTAFIVQILGIAVVAAGTFYGFGKTNEKLEAVERQTNGNLSRRDAEIARLTAENIELAKQVPPTDSVPTYDPEHGR
;
A
#
# COMPACT_ATOMS: atom_id res chain seq x y z
N MET A 1 -14.20 1.44 -1.65
CA MET A 1 -15.41 1.96 -2.31
C MET A 1 -16.01 0.84 -3.16
N ASN A 2 -17.31 0.57 -3.04
CA ASN A 2 -17.94 -0.48 -3.85
C ASN A 2 -17.86 -0.07 -5.33
N LYS A 3 -17.26 -0.91 -6.18
CA LYS A 3 -17.10 -0.65 -7.63
C LYS A 3 -18.43 -0.30 -8.28
N THR A 4 -19.51 -0.90 -7.79
CA THR A 4 -20.89 -0.63 -8.21
C THR A 4 -21.32 0.80 -7.94
N ALA A 5 -20.95 1.39 -6.79
CA ALA A 5 -21.32 2.77 -6.45
C ALA A 5 -20.64 3.78 -7.38
N VAL A 6 -19.36 3.56 -7.72
CA VAL A 6 -18.61 4.42 -8.66
C VAL A 6 -19.25 4.38 -10.04
N PHE A 7 -19.61 3.19 -10.50
CA PHE A 7 -20.26 3.00 -11.79
C PHE A 7 -21.63 3.68 -11.85
N ILE A 8 -22.47 3.49 -10.82
CA ILE A 8 -23.79 4.14 -10.74
C ILE A 8 -23.66 5.66 -10.79
N VAL A 9 -22.74 6.24 -10.01
CA VAL A 9 -22.52 7.69 -10.00
C VAL A 9 -22.10 8.18 -11.39
N PHE A 10 -21.17 7.48 -12.05
CA PHE A 10 -20.76 7.81 -13.41
C PHE A 10 -21.89 7.72 -14.43
N SER A 11 -22.70 6.66 -14.37
CA SER A 11 -23.83 6.47 -15.28
C SER A 11 -24.90 7.55 -15.12
N VAL A 12 -25.22 7.92 -13.88
CA VAL A 12 -26.18 9.01 -13.60
C VAL A 12 -25.64 10.35 -14.10
N LEU A 13 -24.36 10.63 -13.85
CA LEU A 13 -23.73 11.89 -14.24
C LEU A 13 -23.63 12.01 -15.77
N ALA A 14 -23.32 10.92 -16.46
CA ALA A 14 -23.32 10.85 -17.93
C ALA A 14 -24.74 11.04 -18.50
N ALA A 15 -25.75 10.39 -17.92
CA ALA A 15 -27.14 10.56 -18.35
C ALA A 15 -27.63 12.00 -18.19
N LEU A 16 -27.34 12.63 -17.04
CA LEU A 16 -27.65 14.04 -16.80
C LEU A 16 -26.92 14.97 -17.76
N GLY A 17 -25.65 14.67 -18.09
CA GLY A 17 -24.90 15.41 -19.10
C GLY A 17 -25.55 15.34 -20.48
N ILE A 18 -25.98 14.15 -20.93
CA ILE A 18 -26.65 13.98 -22.22
C ILE A 18 -27.98 14.73 -22.25
N VAL A 19 -28.81 14.59 -21.21
CA VAL A 19 -30.10 15.28 -21.12
C VAL A 19 -29.91 16.81 -21.12
N GLY A 20 -28.97 17.31 -20.32
CA GLY A 20 -28.63 18.73 -20.27
C GLY A 20 -28.13 19.27 -21.63
N MET A 21 -27.33 18.48 -22.35
CA MET A 21 -26.84 18.84 -23.67
C MET A 21 -27.96 18.93 -24.71
N VAL A 22 -28.88 17.94 -24.72
CA VAL A 22 -30.05 17.95 -25.60
C VAL A 22 -31.00 19.11 -25.29
N ALA A 23 -31.22 19.41 -24.01
CA ALA A 23 -32.01 20.57 -23.58
C ALA A 23 -31.38 21.91 -24.02
N LEU A 24 -30.06 22.04 -23.87
CA LEU A 24 -29.34 23.23 -24.34
C LEU A 24 -29.36 23.36 -25.86
N LEU A 25 -29.22 22.26 -26.62
CA LEU A 25 -29.34 22.33 -28.07
C LEU A 25 -30.69 22.87 -28.54
N MET A 26 -31.78 22.62 -27.80
CA MET A 26 -33.11 23.14 -28.13
C MET A 26 -33.35 24.58 -27.69
N TRP A 27 -32.84 25.00 -26.53
CA TRP A 27 -33.18 26.32 -25.95
C TRP A 27 -32.06 27.36 -26.00
N ARG A 28 -30.80 26.93 -25.95
CA ARG A 28 -29.59 27.78 -25.97
C ARG A 28 -28.42 27.06 -26.64
N PRO A 29 -28.43 26.92 -27.98
CA PRO A 29 -27.41 26.19 -28.71
C PRO A 29 -26.01 26.82 -28.57
N ASP A 30 -25.93 28.12 -28.29
CA ASP A 30 -24.71 28.87 -28.02
C ASP A 30 -23.97 28.39 -26.75
N ALA A 31 -24.70 27.92 -25.73
CA ALA A 31 -24.13 27.45 -24.46
C ALA A 31 -23.73 25.96 -24.48
N THR A 32 -23.95 25.25 -25.58
CA THR A 32 -23.71 23.80 -25.66
C THR A 32 -22.23 23.46 -25.59
N ALA A 33 -21.35 24.26 -26.20
CA ALA A 33 -19.91 24.04 -26.19
C ALA A 33 -19.32 24.16 -24.79
N THR A 34 -19.69 25.22 -24.05
CA THR A 34 -19.21 25.45 -22.68
C THR A 34 -19.75 24.39 -21.72
N PHE A 35 -21.01 24.00 -21.86
CA PHE A 35 -21.59 22.93 -21.05
C PHE A 35 -20.91 21.58 -21.32
N THR A 36 -20.66 21.22 -22.58
CA THR A 36 -19.97 19.97 -22.95
C THR A 36 -18.57 19.94 -22.34
N ALA A 37 -17.83 21.05 -22.42
CA ALA A 37 -16.52 21.18 -21.81
C ALA A 37 -16.56 20.94 -20.29
N PHE A 38 -17.56 21.50 -19.59
CA PHE A 38 -17.75 21.26 -18.16
C PHE A 38 -18.05 19.80 -17.83
N ILE A 39 -18.93 19.13 -18.59
CA ILE A 39 -19.24 17.70 -18.38
C ILE A 39 -17.97 16.86 -18.56
N VAL A 40 -17.21 17.08 -19.62
CA VAL A 40 -15.95 16.37 -19.86
C VAL A 40 -14.95 16.62 -18.74
N GLN A 41 -14.85 17.85 -18.24
CA GLN A 41 -13.94 18.19 -17.15
C GLN A 41 -14.32 17.49 -15.84
N ILE A 42 -15.61 17.47 -15.48
CA ILE A 42 -16.09 16.78 -14.27
C ILE A 42 -15.86 15.28 -14.38
N LEU A 43 -16.18 14.67 -15.53
CA LEU A 43 -15.92 13.26 -15.77
C LEU A 43 -14.42 12.94 -15.73
N GLY A 44 -13.58 13.81 -16.30
CA GLY A 44 -12.12 13.67 -16.25
C GLY A 44 -11.58 13.65 -14.81
N ILE A 45 -12.00 14.60 -13.97
CA ILE A 45 -11.63 14.63 -12.55
C ILE A 45 -12.11 13.38 -11.84
N ALA A 46 -13.34 12.93 -12.11
CA ALA A 46 -13.89 11.73 -11.50
C ALA A 46 -13.11 10.46 -11.92
N VAL A 47 -12.63 10.37 -13.16
CA VAL A 47 -11.81 9.23 -13.63
C VAL A 47 -10.46 9.24 -12.93
N VAL A 48 -9.82 10.41 -12.83
CA VAL A 48 -8.54 10.55 -12.11
C VAL A 48 -8.71 10.13 -10.65
N ALA A 49 -9.73 10.64 -9.96
CA ALA A 49 -10.01 10.28 -8.58
C ALA A 49 -10.26 8.77 -8.43
N ALA A 50 -11.09 8.17 -9.28
CA ALA A 50 -11.36 6.74 -9.25
C ALA A 50 -10.09 5.90 -9.49
N GLY A 51 -9.23 6.30 -10.43
CA GLY A 51 -7.95 5.66 -10.69
C GLY A 51 -7.01 5.75 -9.49
N THR A 52 -6.93 6.91 -8.85
CA THR A 52 -6.15 7.13 -7.62
C THR A 52 -6.65 6.25 -6.47
N PHE A 53 -7.96 6.18 -6.24
CA PHE A 53 -8.53 5.31 -5.20
C PHE A 53 -8.31 3.83 -5.49
N TYR A 54 -8.39 3.40 -6.76
CA TYR A 54 -8.09 2.01 -7.14
C TYR A 54 -6.61 1.67 -6.92
N GLY A 55 -5.70 2.59 -7.27
CA GLY A 55 -4.27 2.46 -7.01
C GLY A 55 -3.96 2.34 -5.52
N PHE A 56 -4.51 3.23 -4.69
CA PHE A 56 -4.34 3.17 -3.24
C PHE A 56 -4.93 1.90 -2.62
N GLY A 57 -6.09 1.43 -3.09
CA GLY A 57 -6.68 0.17 -2.61
C GLY A 57 -5.72 -1.01 -2.79
N LYS A 58 -5.14 -1.15 -3.98
CA LYS A 58 -4.18 -2.24 -4.26
C LYS A 58 -2.88 -2.10 -3.48
N THR A 59 -2.43 -0.87 -3.22
CA THR A 59 -1.25 -0.60 -2.40
C THR A 59 -1.50 -0.95 -0.94
N ASN A 60 -2.69 -0.63 -0.41
CA ASN A 60 -3.09 -1.02 0.95
C ASN A 60 -3.20 -2.53 1.12
N GLU A 61 -3.79 -3.24 0.14
CA GLU A 61 -3.84 -4.72 0.17
C GLU A 61 -2.44 -5.34 0.20
N LYS A 62 -1.49 -4.77 -0.56
CA LYS A 62 -0.09 -5.22 -0.53
C LYS A 62 0.60 -4.91 0.79
N LEU A 63 0.36 -3.74 1.36
CA LEU A 63 0.87 -3.36 2.68
C LEU A 63 0.37 -4.30 3.76
N GLU A 64 -0.92 -4.62 3.77
CA GLU A 64 -1.53 -5.55 4.72
C GLU A 64 -0.97 -6.97 4.53
N ALA A 65 -0.74 -7.41 3.28
CA ALA A 65 -0.10 -8.69 3.00
C ALA A 65 1.35 -8.74 3.51
N VAL A 66 2.11 -7.66 3.33
CA VAL A 66 3.48 -7.54 3.85
C VAL A 66 3.47 -7.53 5.37
N GLU A 67 2.62 -6.73 6.00
CA GLU A 67 2.48 -6.66 7.46
C GLU A 67 2.15 -8.04 8.05
N ARG A 68 1.23 -8.78 7.43
CA ARG A 68 0.86 -10.14 7.85
C ARG A 68 2.00 -11.14 7.67
N GLN A 69 2.77 -11.05 6.59
CA GLN A 69 3.97 -11.88 6.39
C GLN A 69 5.09 -11.53 7.37
N THR A 70 5.35 -10.25 7.61
CA THR A 70 6.41 -9.79 8.51
C THR A 70 6.12 -10.20 9.95
N ASN A 71 4.88 -10.02 10.43
CA ASN A 71 4.48 -10.44 11.78
C ASN A 71 4.56 -11.97 11.96
N GLY A 72 4.20 -12.75 10.93
CA GLY A 72 4.37 -14.21 10.94
C GLY A 72 5.84 -14.66 10.95
N ASN A 73 6.74 -13.90 10.34
CA ASN A 73 8.16 -14.23 10.28
C ASN A 73 8.94 -13.75 11.52
N LEU A 74 8.52 -12.65 12.15
CA LEU A 74 9.11 -12.12 13.38
C LEU A 74 8.93 -13.09 14.55
N SER A 75 7.70 -13.55 14.78
CA SER A 75 7.40 -14.56 15.79
C SER A 75 8.18 -15.87 15.59
N ARG A 76 8.37 -16.28 14.32
CA ARG A 76 9.17 -17.46 13.98
C ARG A 76 10.66 -17.26 14.26
N ARG A 77 11.18 -16.06 14.00
CA ARG A 77 12.57 -15.69 14.33
C ARG A 77 12.79 -15.58 15.83
N ASP A 78 11.84 -15.01 16.58
CA ASP A 78 11.95 -14.90 18.04
C ASP A 78 11.95 -16.28 18.71
N ALA A 79 11.13 -17.21 18.21
CA ALA A 79 11.13 -18.60 18.68
C ALA A 79 12.46 -19.33 18.38
N GLU A 80 13.05 -19.11 17.19
CA GLU A 80 14.33 -19.69 16.82
C GLU A 80 15.48 -19.09 17.66
N ILE A 81 15.45 -17.78 17.90
CA ILE A 81 16.41 -17.10 18.79
C ILE A 81 16.30 -17.65 20.21
N ALA A 82 15.10 -17.83 20.74
CA ALA A 82 14.89 -18.41 22.07
C ALA A 82 15.45 -19.83 22.14
N ARG A 83 15.22 -20.66 21.11
CA ARG A 83 15.77 -22.03 21.03
C ARG A 83 17.29 -22.03 21.02
N LEU A 84 17.90 -21.25 20.13
CA LEU A 84 19.36 -21.16 19.98
C LEU A 84 20.04 -20.55 21.22
N THR A 85 19.35 -19.66 21.92
CA THR A 85 19.85 -19.08 23.17
C THR A 85 19.83 -20.13 24.29
N ALA A 86 18.77 -20.93 24.41
CA ALA A 86 18.72 -22.02 25.37
C ALA A 86 19.81 -23.08 25.11
N GLU A 87 20.01 -23.44 23.84
CA GLU A 87 21.03 -24.40 23.42
C GLU A 87 22.45 -23.88 23.68
N ASN A 88 22.73 -22.60 23.42
CA ASN A 88 24.00 -21.97 23.78
C ASN A 88 24.23 -21.92 25.29
N ILE A 89 23.20 -21.63 26.10
CA ILE A 89 23.32 -21.62 27.56
C ILE A 89 23.63 -23.02 28.10
N GLU A 90 23.04 -24.06 27.50
CA GLU A 90 23.29 -25.45 27.89
C GLU A 90 24.69 -25.92 27.49
N LEU A 91 25.13 -25.59 26.28
CA LEU A 91 26.49 -25.85 25.81
C LEU A 91 27.53 -25.09 26.64
N ALA A 92 27.27 -23.83 26.98
CA ALA A 92 28.16 -23.02 27.82
C ALA A 92 28.34 -23.59 29.24
N LYS A 93 27.39 -24.40 29.75
CA LYS A 93 27.54 -25.14 31.02
C LYS A 93 28.42 -26.38 30.91
N GLN A 94 28.58 -26.92 29.70
CA GLN A 94 29.39 -28.12 29.43
C GLN A 94 30.82 -27.76 29.01
N VAL A 95 31.06 -26.52 28.61
CA VAL A 95 32.40 -26.01 28.33
C VAL A 95 33.04 -25.59 29.67
N PRO A 96 34.18 -26.17 30.09
CA PRO A 96 34.94 -25.67 31.23
C PRO A 96 35.31 -24.20 30.97
N PRO A 97 35.45 -23.34 31.99
CA PRO A 97 35.97 -22.00 31.77
C PRO A 97 37.36 -22.13 31.15
N THR A 98 37.46 -21.88 29.85
CA THR A 98 38.76 -21.80 29.20
C THR A 98 39.37 -20.50 29.67
N ASP A 99 40.27 -20.58 30.66
CA ASP A 99 41.18 -19.52 31.08
C ASP A 99 42.21 -19.21 29.97
N SER A 100 41.72 -18.89 28.79
CA SER A 100 42.52 -18.32 27.71
C SER A 100 41.68 -17.30 26.95
N VAL A 101 41.35 -16.21 27.64
CA VAL A 101 41.32 -14.92 26.96
C VAL A 101 42.75 -14.72 26.42
N PRO A 102 43.00 -14.74 25.11
CA PRO A 102 44.27 -14.30 24.60
C PRO A 102 44.31 -12.81 24.90
N THR A 103 45.09 -12.43 25.92
CA THR A 103 45.49 -11.05 26.11
C THR A 103 46.07 -10.59 24.78
N TYR A 104 45.39 -9.67 24.10
CA TYR A 104 45.91 -9.00 22.93
C TYR A 104 47.23 -8.33 23.35
N ASP A 105 48.35 -8.87 22.87
CA ASP A 105 49.66 -8.26 22.98
C ASP A 105 49.84 -7.29 21.80
N PRO A 106 49.82 -5.97 22.02
CA PRO A 106 49.98 -4.98 20.97
C PRO A 106 51.42 -4.85 20.43
N GLU A 107 52.41 -5.58 20.95
CA GLU A 107 53.82 -5.27 20.68
C GLU A 107 54.45 -5.94 19.44
N HIS A 108 53.77 -6.87 18.77
CA HIS A 108 54.36 -7.57 17.59
C HIS A 108 53.81 -7.06 16.24
N GLY A 109 53.63 -5.74 16.14
CA GLY A 109 53.38 -5.02 14.89
C GLY A 109 54.60 -4.20 14.45
N ARG A 110 55.68 -4.86 14.01
CA ARG A 110 56.75 -4.24 13.21
C ARG A 110 57.31 -5.23 12.19
#